data_AF-A0A354SFC1-F1
#
_entry.id   AF-A0A354SFC1-F1
#
_cell.length_a   1.000
_cell.length_b   1.000
_cell.length_c   1.000
_cell.angle_alpha   90.00
_cell.angle_beta   90.00
_cell.angle_gamma   90.00
#
_symmetry.space_group_name_H-M   'P 1'
#
loop_
_entity.id
_entity.type
_entity.pdbx_description
1 polymer ?
#
loop_
_entity_poly.entity_id
_entity_poly.type
_entity_poly.pdbx_seq_one_letter_code
_entity_poly.pdbx_strand_id
1 'polypeptide(L)'
;MEIKTDFLIIGSGIAGLSLAIKVAGLGSVAIVTKKEKSESNTNYAQGGIAAVTDKTDSFEEHINDTLDCGAGLCNRDVVEFVVREAPPRIQELIAWGVNFTKSEAPPHLYDLGQEGGHHRRRVLHAKDLTGREIERALHEKVAALSNVRIYENHIGIDLIIRKDAQGRTINCLGAYVLDIHNGDIHTYRAKYTILSTGGAGKVYLITTNPDIATGDGIAMAYRAGAKVANMEFIQFHPTCLFHPEAKAFLISEAVRGEGGILK
;
A
#
# COMPACT_ATOMS: atom_id res chain seq x y z
N MET A 1 -21.20 -19.47 -2.42
CA MET A 1 -21.20 -19.47 -3.92
C MET A 1 -19.76 -19.50 -4.44
N GLU A 2 -19.48 -20.08 -5.61
CA GLU A 2 -18.14 -20.09 -6.23
C GLU A 2 -17.98 -18.93 -7.23
N ILE A 3 -16.89 -18.17 -7.10
CA ILE A 3 -16.49 -17.09 -8.00
C ILE A 3 -15.17 -17.50 -8.66
N LYS A 4 -15.11 -17.46 -9.99
CA LYS A 4 -13.88 -17.77 -10.76
C LYS A 4 -13.29 -16.49 -11.34
N THR A 5 -11.99 -16.36 -11.24
CA THR A 5 -11.22 -15.22 -11.78
C THR A 5 -9.82 -15.69 -12.18
N ASP A 6 -9.11 -14.94 -13.02
CA ASP A 6 -7.69 -15.22 -13.28
C ASP A 6 -6.83 -14.71 -12.13
N PHE A 7 -7.10 -13.49 -11.67
CA PHE A 7 -6.41 -12.84 -10.57
C PHE A 7 -7.39 -12.56 -9.42
N LEU A 8 -7.04 -13.03 -8.21
CA LEU A 8 -7.70 -12.66 -6.96
C LEU A 8 -6.74 -11.78 -6.16
N ILE A 9 -7.14 -10.53 -5.93
CA ILE A 9 -6.37 -9.55 -5.16
C ILE A 9 -7.12 -9.29 -3.87
N ILE A 10 -6.50 -9.52 -2.71
CA ILE A 10 -7.10 -9.30 -1.40
C ILE A 10 -6.52 -8.02 -0.80
N GLY A 11 -7.29 -6.93 -0.88
CA GLY A 11 -6.97 -5.58 -0.43
C GLY A 11 -7.00 -4.57 -1.57
N SER A 12 -7.67 -3.43 -1.35
CA SER A 12 -7.90 -2.37 -2.35
C SER A 12 -7.04 -1.11 -2.15
N GLY A 13 -5.90 -1.20 -1.43
CA GLY A 13 -4.95 -0.08 -1.36
C GLY A 13 -4.15 0.11 -2.65
N ILE A 14 -3.19 1.05 -2.64
CA ILE A 14 -2.36 1.39 -3.81
C ILE A 14 -1.76 0.15 -4.49
N ALA A 15 -1.25 -0.81 -3.72
CA ALA A 15 -0.63 -2.03 -4.25
C ALA A 15 -1.64 -2.90 -5.03
N GLY A 16 -2.83 -3.13 -4.46
CA GLY A 16 -3.86 -3.96 -5.07
C GLY A 16 -4.47 -3.31 -6.31
N LEU A 17 -4.80 -2.02 -6.23
CA LEU A 17 -5.38 -1.28 -7.36
C LEU A 17 -4.38 -1.11 -8.51
N SER A 18 -3.12 -0.77 -8.21
CA SER A 18 -2.08 -0.63 -9.24
C SER A 18 -1.82 -1.96 -9.96
N LEU A 19 -1.79 -3.07 -9.20
CA LEU A 19 -1.65 -4.40 -9.80
C LEU A 19 -2.86 -4.72 -10.68
N ALA A 20 -4.08 -4.47 -10.20
CA ALA A 20 -5.30 -4.72 -10.96
C ALA A 20 -5.30 -4.01 -12.32
N ILE A 21 -4.90 -2.73 -12.36
CA ILE A 21 -4.79 -1.96 -13.60
C ILE A 21 -3.79 -2.61 -14.57
N LYS A 22 -2.64 -3.06 -14.07
CA LYS A 22 -1.60 -3.69 -14.89
C LYS A 22 -2.01 -5.06 -15.43
N VAL A 23 -2.66 -5.89 -14.61
CA VAL A 23 -3.05 -7.26 -15.00
C VAL A 23 -4.40 -7.35 -15.68
N ALA A 24 -5.18 -6.27 -15.72
CA ALA A 24 -6.45 -6.24 -16.45
C ALA A 24 -6.29 -6.52 -17.95
N GLY A 25 -5.13 -6.26 -18.55
CA GLY A 25 -4.87 -6.67 -19.94
C GLY A 25 -4.67 -8.19 -20.13
N LEU A 26 -4.52 -8.95 -19.04
CA LEU A 26 -4.12 -10.36 -19.05
C LEU A 26 -5.24 -11.33 -18.68
N GLY A 27 -6.32 -10.86 -18.05
CA GLY A 27 -7.42 -11.72 -17.62
C GLY A 27 -8.43 -11.02 -16.71
N SER A 28 -9.36 -11.80 -16.18
CA SER A 28 -10.35 -11.34 -15.19
C SER A 28 -9.72 -11.08 -13.83
N VAL A 29 -10.16 -10.02 -13.15
CA VAL A 29 -9.63 -9.61 -11.85
C VAL A 29 -10.77 -9.45 -10.84
N ALA A 30 -10.64 -10.11 -9.70
CA ALA A 30 -11.49 -9.90 -8.53
C ALA A 30 -10.65 -9.23 -7.44
N ILE A 31 -11.08 -8.05 -6.97
CA ILE A 31 -10.51 -7.37 -5.82
C ILE A 31 -11.46 -7.57 -4.65
N VAL A 32 -10.98 -8.16 -3.56
CA VAL A 32 -11.72 -8.32 -2.31
C VAL A 32 -11.25 -7.28 -1.32
N THR A 33 -12.16 -6.53 -0.71
CA THR A 33 -11.81 -5.53 0.32
C THR A 33 -12.80 -5.56 1.47
N LYS A 34 -12.27 -5.52 2.69
CA LYS A 34 -13.03 -5.85 3.91
C LYS A 34 -13.93 -4.73 4.43
N LYS A 35 -13.83 -3.54 3.85
CA LYS A 35 -14.73 -2.42 4.11
C LYS A 35 -15.08 -1.77 2.76
N GLU A 36 -15.65 -0.57 2.80
CA GLU A 36 -15.80 0.28 1.62
C GLU A 36 -14.45 0.47 0.91
N LYS A 37 -14.49 0.61 -0.41
CA LYS A 37 -13.32 0.56 -1.29
C LYS A 37 -12.21 1.56 -0.93
N SER A 38 -12.56 2.70 -0.34
CA SER A 38 -11.66 3.80 0.05
C SER A 38 -11.23 3.78 1.52
N GLU A 39 -11.66 2.77 2.28
CA GLU A 39 -11.17 2.59 3.65
C GLU A 39 -9.89 1.76 3.58
N SER A 40 -8.75 2.44 3.41
CA SER A 40 -7.41 1.84 3.32
C SER A 40 -6.37 2.74 4.00
N ASN A 41 -5.24 2.17 4.46
CA ASN A 41 -4.11 2.98 4.93
C ASN A 41 -3.59 3.94 3.85
N THR A 42 -3.74 3.58 2.56
CA THR A 42 -3.35 4.46 1.45
C THR A 42 -4.12 5.77 1.50
N ASN A 43 -5.44 5.75 1.75
CA ASN A 43 -6.27 6.97 1.76
C ASN A 43 -5.82 8.00 2.82
N TYR A 44 -5.28 7.52 3.95
CA TYR A 44 -4.86 8.36 5.08
C TYR A 44 -3.41 8.87 4.96
N ALA A 45 -2.68 8.52 3.91
CA ALA A 45 -1.31 9.00 3.71
C ALA A 45 -1.30 10.52 3.41
N GLN A 46 -0.54 11.27 4.21
CA GLN A 46 -0.46 12.73 4.10
C GLN A 46 0.76 13.20 3.31
N GLY A 47 1.95 12.79 3.76
CA GLY A 47 3.26 13.24 3.29
C GLY A 47 3.44 13.15 1.78
N GLY A 48 3.85 11.99 1.27
CA GLY A 48 3.90 11.77 -0.16
C GLY A 48 4.60 10.50 -0.59
N ILE A 49 5.12 10.49 -1.81
CA ILE A 49 5.91 9.39 -2.37
C ILE A 49 7.30 9.91 -2.72
N ALA A 50 8.32 9.32 -2.13
CA ALA A 50 9.72 9.64 -2.44
C ALA A 50 10.12 9.08 -3.82
N ALA A 51 10.59 9.93 -4.72
CA ALA A 51 11.17 9.53 -5.99
C ALA A 51 12.17 10.57 -6.50
N VAL A 52 13.25 10.10 -7.13
CA VAL A 52 14.25 10.99 -7.75
C VAL A 52 13.69 11.50 -9.09
N THR A 53 13.00 12.64 -9.06
CA THR A 53 12.40 13.27 -10.25
C THR A 53 13.07 14.59 -10.64
N ASP A 54 13.90 15.16 -9.76
CA ASP A 54 14.62 16.40 -9.99
C ASP A 54 16.08 16.13 -10.42
N LYS A 55 16.64 17.02 -11.23
CA LYS A 55 18.02 16.90 -11.74
C LYS A 55 19.09 17.18 -10.68
N THR A 56 18.69 17.82 -9.57
CA THR A 56 19.57 18.15 -8.44
C THR A 56 19.66 17.05 -7.39
N ASP A 57 18.88 15.97 -7.57
CA ASP A 57 18.90 14.77 -6.74
C ASP A 57 19.50 13.59 -7.54
N SER A 58 19.89 12.52 -6.84
CA SER A 58 20.49 11.34 -7.45
C SER A 58 19.96 10.05 -6.82
N PHE A 59 19.93 8.98 -7.63
CA PHE A 59 19.56 7.66 -7.13
C PHE A 59 20.50 7.21 -6.01
N GLU A 60 21.80 7.48 -6.13
CA GLU A 60 22.78 7.07 -5.12
C GLU A 60 22.55 7.75 -3.77
N GLU A 61 22.24 9.05 -3.76
CA GLU A 61 21.85 9.75 -2.52
C GLU A 61 20.60 9.12 -1.91
N HIS A 62 19.57 8.81 -2.71
CA HIS A 62 18.36 8.18 -2.19
C HIS A 62 18.58 6.73 -1.69
N ILE A 63 19.42 5.96 -2.37
CA ILE A 63 19.83 4.62 -1.94
C ILE A 63 20.55 4.73 -0.59
N ASN A 64 21.52 5.63 -0.45
CA ASN A 64 22.28 5.79 0.79
C ASN A 64 21.38 6.23 1.95
N ASP A 65 20.50 7.21 1.74
CA ASP A 65 19.50 7.64 2.73
C ASP A 65 18.67 6.46 3.26
N THR A 66 18.26 5.58 2.35
CA THR A 66 17.45 4.40 2.69
C THR A 66 18.27 3.36 3.46
N LEU A 67 19.51 3.10 3.06
CA LEU A 67 20.40 2.15 3.72
C LEU A 67 20.79 2.61 5.13
N ASP A 68 21.09 3.90 5.28
CA ASP A 68 21.43 4.51 6.56
C ASP A 68 20.24 4.43 7.54
N CYS A 69 19.04 4.82 7.08
CA CYS A 69 17.81 4.70 7.87
C CYS A 69 17.44 3.24 8.18
N GLY A 70 17.85 2.32 7.31
CA GLY A 70 17.66 0.87 7.47
C GLY A 70 18.55 0.23 8.54
N ALA A 71 19.44 0.98 9.19
CA ALA A 71 20.30 0.54 10.28
C ALA A 71 21.09 -0.76 9.97
N GLY A 72 21.52 -0.92 8.71
CA GLY A 72 22.29 -2.07 8.25
C GLY A 72 21.48 -3.35 8.00
N LEU A 73 20.15 -3.30 8.09
CA LEU A 73 19.25 -4.46 7.90
C LEU A 73 18.61 -4.51 6.51
N CYS A 74 18.80 -3.48 5.69
CA CYS A 74 18.30 -3.44 4.33
C CYS A 74 19.03 -4.45 3.42
N ASN A 75 18.27 -5.05 2.50
CA ASN A 75 18.85 -5.71 1.34
C ASN A 75 19.13 -4.65 0.26
N ARG A 76 20.40 -4.41 -0.05
CA ARG A 76 20.84 -3.37 -0.99
C ARG A 76 20.22 -3.54 -2.38
N ASP A 77 20.22 -4.75 -2.94
CA ASP A 77 19.70 -5.00 -4.28
C ASP A 77 18.21 -4.62 -4.39
N VAL A 78 17.45 -4.87 -3.32
CA VAL A 78 16.03 -4.48 -3.24
C VAL A 78 15.88 -2.97 -3.14
N VAL A 79 16.69 -2.30 -2.32
CA VAL A 79 16.67 -0.83 -2.20
C VAL A 79 16.99 -0.18 -3.54
N GLU A 80 18.06 -0.62 -4.21
CA GLU A 80 18.46 -0.10 -5.52
C GLU A 80 17.36 -0.30 -6.57
N PHE A 81 16.75 -1.50 -6.62
CA PHE A 81 15.63 -1.77 -7.51
C PHE A 81 14.45 -0.83 -7.27
N VAL A 82 13.99 -0.70 -6.02
CA VAL A 82 12.84 0.13 -5.68
C VAL A 82 13.10 1.61 -5.99
N VAL A 83 14.26 2.13 -5.60
CA VAL A 83 14.63 3.54 -5.83
C VAL A 83 14.72 3.87 -7.32
N ARG A 84 15.31 2.99 -8.13
CA ARG A 84 15.45 3.20 -9.58
C ARG A 84 14.13 3.03 -10.33
N GLU A 85 13.24 2.17 -9.87
CA GLU A 85 11.91 1.99 -10.45
C GLU A 85 10.91 3.06 -10.03
N ALA A 86 11.20 3.89 -9.02
CA ALA A 86 10.25 4.88 -8.53
C ALA A 86 9.84 5.92 -9.61
N PRO A 87 10.74 6.56 -10.38
CA PRO A 87 10.34 7.55 -11.38
C PRO A 87 9.38 7.03 -12.46
N PRO A 88 9.59 5.86 -13.12
CA PRO A 88 8.61 5.36 -14.06
C PRO A 88 7.28 4.98 -13.39
N ARG A 89 7.27 4.53 -12.13
CA ARG A 89 6.02 4.29 -11.38
C ARG A 89 5.27 5.59 -11.08
N ILE A 90 5.96 6.69 -10.78
CA ILE A 90 5.35 8.02 -10.66
C ILE A 90 4.71 8.44 -11.97
N GLN A 91 5.36 8.23 -13.11
CA GLN A 91 4.77 8.54 -14.42
C GLN A 91 3.51 7.72 -14.72
N GLU A 92 3.48 6.45 -14.30
CA GLU A 92 2.27 5.62 -14.40
C GLU A 92 1.12 6.18 -13.56
N LEU A 93 1.38 6.58 -12.31
CA LEU A 93 0.37 7.20 -11.45
C LEU A 93 -0.20 8.46 -12.09
N ILE A 94 0.65 9.33 -12.63
CA ILE A 94 0.24 10.54 -13.35
C ILE A 94 -0.63 10.16 -14.57
N ALA A 95 -0.21 9.16 -15.36
CA ALA A 95 -0.96 8.67 -16.51
C ALA A 95 -2.31 8.01 -16.14
N TRP A 96 -2.46 7.53 -14.91
CA TRP A 96 -3.72 7.03 -14.36
C TRP A 96 -4.58 8.13 -13.74
N GLY A 97 -4.09 9.38 -13.71
CA GLY A 97 -4.86 10.55 -13.32
C GLY A 97 -4.53 11.13 -11.95
N VAL A 98 -3.41 10.73 -11.34
CA VAL A 98 -2.92 11.33 -10.08
C VAL A 98 -2.38 12.73 -10.34
N ASN A 99 -2.90 13.73 -9.62
CA ASN A 99 -2.48 15.12 -9.71
C ASN A 99 -1.56 15.49 -8.56
N PHE A 100 -0.25 15.37 -8.77
CA PHE A 100 0.74 15.90 -7.83
C PHE A 100 0.82 17.43 -7.90
N THR A 101 1.07 18.07 -6.75
CA THR A 101 1.24 19.51 -6.62
C THR A 101 2.40 20.00 -7.50
N LYS A 102 2.16 21.08 -8.25
CA LYS A 102 3.20 21.79 -9.01
C LYS A 102 3.78 22.92 -8.17
N SER A 103 5.06 23.20 -8.36
CA SER A 103 5.72 24.36 -7.77
C SER A 103 5.04 25.65 -8.23
N GLU A 104 5.07 26.73 -7.45
CA GLU A 104 4.62 28.05 -7.92
C GLU A 104 5.65 28.69 -8.86
N ALA A 105 6.94 28.45 -8.61
CA ALA A 105 8.04 29.01 -9.39
C ALA A 105 9.25 28.05 -9.37
N PRO A 106 9.55 27.34 -10.48
CA PRO A 106 8.89 27.40 -11.78
C PRO A 106 7.70 26.40 -11.91
N PRO A 107 6.56 26.80 -12.51
CA PRO A 107 5.30 26.05 -12.44
C PRO A 107 5.24 24.72 -13.19
N HIS A 108 6.28 24.40 -13.96
CA HIS A 108 6.37 23.12 -14.67
C HIS A 108 6.98 22.00 -13.81
N LEU A 109 7.67 22.36 -12.73
CA LEU A 109 8.24 21.40 -11.79
C LEU A 109 7.22 20.97 -10.74
N TYR A 110 7.47 19.81 -10.13
CA TYR A 110 6.70 19.38 -8.97
C TYR A 110 7.15 20.13 -7.73
N ASP A 111 6.21 20.42 -6.84
CA ASP A 111 6.55 20.80 -5.48
C ASP A 111 7.02 19.54 -4.75
N LEU A 112 8.19 19.63 -4.12
CA LEU A 112 8.86 18.49 -3.50
C LEU A 112 9.05 18.77 -2.02
N GLY A 113 8.49 17.89 -1.19
CA GLY A 113 8.73 17.88 0.25
C GLY A 113 10.05 17.17 0.61
N GLN A 114 10.44 17.33 1.88
CA GLN A 114 11.51 16.57 2.50
C GLN A 114 11.02 16.04 3.84
N GLU A 115 11.16 14.72 4.04
CA GLU A 115 10.85 14.04 5.29
C GLU A 115 12.15 13.52 5.91
N GLY A 116 12.11 13.11 7.18
CA GLY A 116 13.32 12.67 7.88
C GLY A 116 13.99 11.48 7.23
N GLY A 117 15.31 11.44 7.40
CA GLY A 117 16.16 10.47 6.70
C GLY A 117 16.56 10.88 5.28
N HIS A 118 15.83 11.80 4.65
CA HIS A 118 16.21 12.31 3.33
C HIS A 118 17.16 13.51 3.41
N HIS A 119 18.21 13.50 2.60
CA HIS A 119 19.12 14.65 2.42
C HIS A 119 18.65 15.62 1.33
N ARG A 120 17.72 15.20 0.45
CA ARG A 120 17.18 16.00 -0.65
C ARG A 120 15.65 16.09 -0.59
N ARG A 121 15.10 17.17 -1.17
CA ARG A 121 13.65 17.32 -1.39
C ARG A 121 13.26 16.42 -2.56
N ARG A 122 12.54 15.33 -2.29
CA ARG A 122 12.18 14.30 -3.29
C ARG A 122 10.82 13.67 -3.09
N VAL A 123 10.03 14.19 -2.14
CA VAL A 123 8.73 13.64 -1.80
C VAL A 123 7.66 14.36 -2.62
N LEU A 124 7.12 13.67 -3.63
CA LEU A 124 5.97 14.18 -4.39
C LEU A 124 4.71 14.08 -3.55
N HIS A 125 3.90 15.13 -3.56
CA HIS A 125 2.70 15.21 -2.73
C HIS A 125 1.52 15.83 -3.50
N ALA A 126 0.30 15.62 -2.99
CA ALA A 126 -0.91 16.31 -3.44
C ALA A 126 -1.47 17.09 -2.25
N LYS A 127 -0.96 18.31 -2.07
CA LYS A 127 -1.12 19.12 -0.86
C LYS A 127 -0.76 18.29 0.39
N ASP A 128 -1.70 18.09 1.30
CA ASP A 128 -1.62 17.31 2.53
C ASP A 128 -2.46 16.01 2.47
N LEU A 129 -2.96 15.65 1.28
CA LEU A 129 -3.90 14.54 1.05
C LEU A 129 -3.42 13.61 -0.08
N THR A 130 -2.12 13.37 -0.15
CA THR A 130 -1.49 12.58 -1.23
C THR A 130 -2.13 11.21 -1.41
N GLY A 131 -2.39 10.52 -0.29
CA GLY A 131 -3.04 9.21 -0.27
C GLY A 131 -4.42 9.19 -0.91
N ARG A 132 -5.25 10.18 -0.58
CA ARG A 132 -6.61 10.34 -1.12
C ARG A 132 -6.59 10.59 -2.62
N GLU A 133 -5.68 11.44 -3.10
CA GLU A 133 -5.57 11.75 -4.52
C GLU A 133 -5.13 10.53 -5.34
N ILE A 134 -4.20 9.74 -4.79
CA ILE A 134 -3.78 8.49 -5.42
C ILE A 134 -4.93 7.49 -5.48
N GLU A 135 -5.61 7.26 -4.35
CA GLU A 135 -6.67 6.27 -4.27
C GLU A 135 -7.87 6.65 -5.17
N ARG A 136 -8.21 7.94 -5.24
CA ARG A 136 -9.21 8.49 -6.18
C ARG A 136 -8.88 8.10 -7.62
N ALA A 137 -7.70 8.46 -8.11
CA ALA A 137 -7.29 8.22 -9.49
C ALA A 137 -7.28 6.71 -9.82
N LEU A 138 -6.77 5.89 -8.89
CA LEU A 138 -6.72 4.44 -9.08
C LEU A 138 -8.11 3.80 -9.10
N HIS A 139 -9.04 4.25 -8.24
CA HIS A 139 -10.42 3.78 -8.30
C HIS A 139 -11.13 4.18 -9.58
N GLU A 140 -10.96 5.42 -10.06
CA GLU A 140 -11.51 5.86 -11.33
C GLU A 140 -10.96 5.01 -12.49
N LYS A 141 -9.65 4.77 -12.49
CA LYS A 141 -9.00 3.93 -13.51
C LYS A 141 -9.52 2.49 -13.47
N VAL A 142 -9.68 1.91 -12.29
CA VAL A 142 -10.22 0.55 -12.11
C VAL A 142 -11.70 0.48 -12.52
N ALA A 143 -12.51 1.48 -12.17
CA ALA A 143 -13.93 1.51 -12.51
C ALA A 143 -14.19 1.56 -14.03
N ALA A 144 -13.23 2.07 -14.80
CA ALA A 144 -13.28 2.07 -16.27
C ALA A 144 -12.93 0.70 -16.90
N LEU A 145 -12.49 -0.29 -16.13
CA LEU A 145 -12.08 -1.61 -16.62
C LEU A 145 -13.21 -2.63 -16.44
N SER A 146 -13.80 -3.09 -17.55
CA SER A 146 -14.96 -3.99 -17.53
C SER A 146 -14.69 -5.39 -16.97
N ASN A 147 -13.43 -5.80 -16.93
CA ASN A 147 -12.99 -7.12 -16.46
C ASN A 147 -12.42 -7.10 -15.04
N VAL A 148 -12.49 -5.96 -14.35
CA VAL A 148 -12.11 -5.82 -12.94
C VAL A 148 -13.38 -5.64 -12.11
N ARG A 149 -13.54 -6.46 -11.07
CA ARG A 149 -14.67 -6.36 -10.14
C ARG A 149 -14.17 -6.22 -8.71
N ILE A 150 -14.65 -5.19 -8.01
CA ILE A 150 -14.40 -4.98 -6.59
C ILE A 150 -15.58 -5.56 -5.79
N TYR A 151 -15.26 -6.35 -4.78
CA TYR A 151 -16.17 -6.91 -3.80
C TYR A 151 -15.89 -6.23 -2.46
N GLU A 152 -16.70 -5.20 -2.15
CA GLU A 152 -16.63 -4.44 -0.90
C GLU A 152 -17.26 -5.22 0.25
N ASN A 153 -16.86 -4.92 1.48
CA ASN A 153 -17.34 -5.61 2.68
C ASN A 153 -17.18 -7.13 2.60
N HIS A 154 -16.09 -7.58 1.97
CA HIS A 154 -15.71 -8.97 1.84
C HIS A 154 -14.35 -9.18 2.51
N ILE A 155 -14.28 -10.07 3.49
CA ILE A 155 -13.05 -10.34 4.24
C ILE A 155 -12.49 -11.72 3.91
N GLY A 156 -11.20 -11.78 3.55
CA GLY A 156 -10.50 -13.04 3.35
C GLY A 156 -10.37 -13.79 4.68
N ILE A 157 -10.81 -15.05 4.70
CA ILE A 157 -10.70 -15.94 5.86
C ILE A 157 -9.39 -16.70 5.79
N ASP A 158 -9.21 -17.49 4.74
CA ASP A 158 -8.04 -18.34 4.54
C ASP A 158 -7.78 -18.63 3.06
N LEU A 159 -6.52 -18.88 2.74
CA LEU A 159 -6.09 -19.32 1.42
C LEU A 159 -6.43 -20.79 1.19
N ILE A 160 -6.84 -21.13 -0.03
CA ILE A 160 -7.12 -22.50 -0.44
C ILE A 160 -5.83 -23.12 -0.95
N ILE A 161 -5.18 -23.95 -0.12
CA ILE A 161 -3.87 -24.52 -0.43
C ILE A 161 -4.00 -25.97 -0.86
N ARG A 162 -3.46 -26.31 -2.04
CA ARG A 162 -3.27 -27.70 -2.45
C ARG A 162 -1.94 -28.19 -1.89
N LYS A 163 -1.96 -29.32 -1.20
CA LYS A 163 -0.79 -29.99 -0.63
C LYS A 163 -0.52 -31.31 -1.34
N ASP A 164 0.73 -31.76 -1.33
CA ASP A 164 1.10 -33.12 -1.76
C ASP A 164 0.86 -34.15 -0.65
N ALA A 165 1.15 -35.42 -0.92
CA ALA A 165 0.98 -36.52 0.04
C ALA A 165 1.88 -36.36 1.28
N GLN A 166 2.96 -35.57 1.20
CA GLN A 166 3.87 -35.26 2.29
C GLN A 166 3.47 -33.97 3.03
N GLY A 167 2.33 -33.36 2.69
CA GLY A 167 1.83 -32.14 3.30
C GLY A 167 2.52 -30.85 2.84
N ARG A 168 3.38 -30.91 1.82
CA ARG A 168 4.06 -29.72 1.28
C ARG A 168 3.10 -28.95 0.38
N THR A 169 3.11 -27.62 0.50
CA THR A 169 2.32 -26.73 -0.35
C THR A 169 2.76 -26.87 -1.81
N ILE A 170 1.83 -27.24 -2.69
CA ILE A 170 2.03 -27.28 -4.15
C ILE A 170 1.69 -25.92 -4.75
N ASN A 171 0.49 -25.40 -4.48
CA ASN A 171 0.03 -24.11 -4.98
C ASN A 171 -1.19 -23.59 -4.21
N CYS A 172 -1.40 -22.27 -4.30
CA CYS A 172 -2.63 -21.61 -3.88
C CYS A 172 -3.66 -21.68 -5.02
N LEU A 173 -4.90 -22.03 -4.68
CA LEU A 173 -6.02 -22.17 -5.62
C LEU A 173 -7.03 -21.02 -5.50
N GLY A 174 -6.81 -20.07 -4.59
CA GLY A 174 -7.76 -19.02 -4.26
C GLY A 174 -7.90 -18.77 -2.75
N ALA A 175 -9.07 -18.30 -2.33
CA ALA A 175 -9.38 -18.04 -0.92
C ALA A 175 -10.85 -18.28 -0.59
N TYR A 176 -11.12 -18.60 0.68
CA TYR A 176 -12.44 -18.45 1.27
C TYR A 176 -12.61 -17.01 1.75
N VAL A 177 -13.75 -16.41 1.42
CA VAL A 177 -14.04 -15.00 1.67
C VAL A 177 -15.44 -14.89 2.26
N LEU A 178 -15.57 -14.22 3.40
CA LEU A 178 -16.85 -13.92 4.03
C LEU A 178 -17.42 -12.62 3.45
N ASP A 179 -18.64 -12.68 2.93
CA ASP A 179 -19.48 -11.51 2.72
C ASP A 179 -20.01 -11.07 4.09
N ILE A 180 -19.55 -9.91 4.57
CA ILE A 180 -19.84 -9.43 5.92
C ILE A 180 -21.33 -9.08 6.08
N HIS A 181 -21.98 -8.61 5.01
CA HIS A 181 -23.38 -8.16 5.08
C HIS A 181 -24.33 -9.35 5.05
N ASN A 182 -24.07 -10.33 4.19
CA ASN A 182 -24.95 -11.48 4.02
C ASN A 182 -24.62 -12.63 4.98
N GLY A 183 -23.42 -12.62 5.60
CA GLY A 183 -22.96 -13.70 6.46
C GLY A 183 -22.57 -14.98 5.70
N ASP A 184 -22.42 -14.87 4.37
CA ASP A 184 -22.15 -16.00 3.49
C ASP A 184 -20.66 -16.17 3.19
N ILE A 185 -20.21 -17.42 3.14
CA ILE A 185 -18.85 -17.75 2.71
C ILE A 185 -18.85 -18.06 1.22
N HIS A 186 -18.02 -17.32 0.49
CA HIS A 186 -17.77 -17.49 -0.93
C HIS A 186 -16.41 -18.14 -1.17
N THR A 187 -16.37 -19.03 -2.15
CA THR A 187 -15.12 -19.63 -2.63
C THR A 187 -14.66 -18.84 -3.83
N TYR A 188 -13.56 -18.10 -3.70
CA TYR A 188 -12.92 -17.44 -4.83
C TYR A 188 -11.82 -18.35 -5.36
N ARG A 189 -12.00 -18.89 -6.57
CA ARG A 189 -11.01 -19.72 -7.24
C ARG A 189 -10.24 -18.87 -8.25
N ALA A 190 -8.92 -18.88 -8.16
CA ALA A 190 -8.06 -18.06 -9.00
C ALA A 190 -6.79 -18.79 -9.46
N LYS A 191 -6.24 -18.36 -10.60
CA LYS A 191 -4.91 -18.83 -11.07
C LYS A 191 -3.80 -18.18 -10.25
N TYR A 192 -3.96 -16.89 -9.93
CA TYR A 192 -3.04 -16.12 -9.10
C TYR A 192 -3.81 -15.47 -7.95
N THR A 193 -3.31 -15.66 -6.72
CA THR A 193 -3.87 -15.01 -5.52
C THR A 193 -2.81 -14.10 -4.91
N ILE A 194 -3.16 -12.84 -4.70
CA ILE A 194 -2.27 -11.80 -4.24
C ILE A 194 -2.82 -11.20 -2.95
N LEU A 195 -1.97 -11.14 -1.93
CA LEU A 195 -2.27 -10.48 -0.66
C LEU A 195 -1.70 -9.06 -0.68
N SER A 196 -2.58 -8.06 -0.61
CA SER A 196 -2.27 -6.64 -0.52
C SER A 196 -3.06 -5.98 0.61
N THR A 197 -3.12 -6.66 1.76
CA THR A 197 -4.05 -6.39 2.87
C THR A 197 -3.62 -5.26 3.82
N GLY A 198 -2.50 -4.59 3.54
CA GLY A 198 -1.89 -3.63 4.45
C GLY A 198 -1.18 -4.29 5.65
N GLY A 199 -0.84 -3.47 6.66
CA GLY A 199 -0.07 -3.90 7.83
C GLY A 199 -0.90 -4.40 9.02
N ALA A 200 -0.22 -4.54 10.15
CA ALA A 200 -0.75 -5.05 11.41
C ALA A 200 -0.71 -4.02 12.56
N GLY A 201 -0.75 -2.71 12.24
CA GLY A 201 -0.60 -1.65 13.24
C GLY A 201 -1.66 -1.63 14.34
N LYS A 202 -2.81 -2.29 14.14
CA LYS A 202 -3.92 -2.36 15.10
C LYS A 202 -3.71 -3.38 16.24
N VAL A 203 -2.59 -4.10 16.25
CA VAL A 203 -2.20 -4.92 17.42
C VAL A 203 -1.76 -4.07 18.61
N TYR A 204 -1.45 -2.78 18.39
CA TYR A 204 -1.08 -1.82 19.44
C TYR A 204 -2.26 -0.96 19.85
N LEU A 205 -2.33 -0.64 21.15
CA LEU A 205 -3.39 0.17 21.74
C LEU A 205 -3.49 1.56 21.08
N ILE A 206 -2.35 2.22 20.88
CA ILE A 206 -2.24 3.53 20.24
C ILE A 206 -1.61 3.35 18.87
N THR A 207 -2.33 3.74 17.81
CA THR A 207 -1.89 3.61 16.43
C THR A 207 -2.54 4.67 15.55
N THR A 208 -1.79 5.20 14.59
CA THR A 208 -2.32 6.09 13.55
C THR A 208 -3.03 5.34 12.43
N ASN A 209 -2.97 4.00 12.45
CA ASN A 209 -3.63 3.17 11.45
C ASN A 209 -5.15 3.17 11.66
N PRO A 210 -5.94 3.04 10.57
CA PRO A 210 -7.37 2.76 10.68
C PRO A 210 -7.62 1.37 11.30
N ASP A 211 -8.85 1.13 11.75
CA ASP A 211 -9.19 -0.10 12.48
C ASP A 211 -9.11 -1.38 11.63
N ILE A 212 -8.89 -1.20 10.33
CA ILE A 212 -8.68 -2.28 9.37
C ILE A 212 -7.24 -2.78 9.30
N ALA A 213 -6.25 -2.15 9.94
CA ALA A 213 -4.85 -2.59 9.86
C ALA A 213 -4.54 -3.75 10.83
N THR A 214 -5.23 -4.87 10.67
CA THR A 214 -5.24 -6.01 11.62
C THR A 214 -4.32 -7.17 11.23
N GLY A 215 -3.57 -7.06 10.14
CA GLY A 215 -2.61 -8.09 9.72
C GLY A 215 -3.25 -9.35 9.13
N ASP A 216 -4.49 -9.27 8.63
CA ASP A 216 -5.26 -10.45 8.18
C ASP A 216 -4.50 -11.26 7.11
N GLY A 217 -3.94 -10.60 6.09
CA GLY A 217 -3.18 -11.28 5.05
C GLY A 217 -1.87 -11.90 5.55
N ILE A 218 -1.20 -11.30 6.53
CA ILE A 218 -0.02 -11.89 7.18
C ILE A 218 -0.43 -13.20 7.87
N ALA A 219 -1.54 -13.19 8.60
CA ALA A 219 -2.06 -14.36 9.27
C ALA A 219 -2.51 -15.46 8.29
N MET A 220 -3.20 -15.10 7.20
CA MET A 220 -3.59 -16.02 6.12
C MET A 220 -2.37 -16.67 5.47
N ALA A 221 -1.34 -15.88 5.14
CA ALA A 221 -0.10 -16.37 4.55
C ALA A 221 0.63 -17.34 5.51
N TYR A 222 0.73 -16.97 6.79
CA TYR A 222 1.36 -17.80 7.81
C TYR A 222 0.64 -19.14 7.98
N ARG A 223 -0.70 -19.16 8.08
CA ARG A 223 -1.50 -20.39 8.14
C ARG A 223 -1.37 -21.25 6.88
N ALA A 224 -1.15 -20.63 5.72
CA ALA A 224 -0.85 -21.31 4.47
C ALA A 224 0.58 -21.90 4.39
N GLY A 225 1.42 -21.64 5.40
CA GLY A 225 2.79 -22.14 5.49
C GLY A 225 3.85 -21.20 4.92
N ALA A 226 3.50 -19.95 4.62
CA ALA A 226 4.49 -18.96 4.22
C ALA A 226 5.39 -18.58 5.41
N LYS A 227 6.68 -18.35 5.14
CA LYS A 227 7.58 -17.75 6.13
C LYS A 227 7.25 -16.27 6.27
N VAL A 228 7.18 -15.80 7.50
CA VAL A 228 7.02 -14.39 7.86
C VAL A 228 8.26 -13.98 8.63
N ALA A 229 8.78 -12.78 8.38
CA ALA A 229 10.01 -12.27 8.99
C ALA A 229 9.83 -10.81 9.41
N ASN A 230 10.75 -10.33 10.25
CA ASN A 230 10.88 -8.92 10.64
C ASN A 230 9.62 -8.33 11.31
N MET A 231 8.78 -9.16 11.94
CA MET A 231 7.55 -8.73 12.62
C MET A 231 7.84 -7.97 13.92
N GLU A 232 9.08 -8.03 14.42
CA GLU A 232 9.59 -7.23 15.53
C GLU A 232 9.86 -5.77 15.15
N PHE A 233 10.03 -5.46 13.86
CA PHE A 233 10.32 -4.11 13.38
C PHE A 233 9.03 -3.34 13.11
N ILE A 234 8.42 -2.82 14.18
CA ILE A 234 7.23 -1.96 14.11
C ILE A 234 7.64 -0.50 14.26
N GLN A 235 7.31 0.31 13.25
CA GLN A 235 7.57 1.75 13.29
C GLN A 235 6.49 2.47 14.08
N PHE A 236 6.91 3.22 15.11
CA PHE A 236 6.06 4.17 15.82
C PHE A 236 6.34 5.56 15.28
N HIS A 237 5.31 6.18 14.69
CA HIS A 237 5.47 7.54 14.18
C HIS A 237 5.70 8.51 15.36
N PRO A 238 6.72 9.38 15.32
CA PRO A 238 7.09 10.21 16.47
C PRO A 238 6.04 11.29 16.80
N THR A 239 5.22 11.71 15.82
CA THR A 239 4.24 12.79 15.97
C THR A 239 2.81 12.31 15.74
N CYS A 240 2.23 11.68 16.77
CA CYS A 240 0.82 11.37 16.85
C CYS A 240 0.12 12.40 17.75
N LEU A 241 -1.06 12.90 17.35
CA LEU A 241 -1.83 13.85 18.14
C LEU A 241 -2.27 13.22 19.47
N PHE A 242 -1.88 13.85 20.58
CA PHE A 242 -2.36 13.51 21.91
C PHE A 242 -3.51 14.44 22.30
N HIS A 243 -4.75 13.96 22.15
CA HIS A 243 -5.94 14.71 22.55
C HIS A 243 -7.03 13.75 23.07
N PRO A 244 -7.67 14.00 24.22
CA PRO A 244 -8.64 13.08 24.83
C PRO A 244 -9.82 12.72 23.93
N GLU A 245 -10.25 13.66 23.10
CA GLU A 245 -11.42 13.52 22.22
C GLU A 245 -11.06 13.14 20.77
N ALA A 246 -9.77 13.11 20.43
CA ALA A 246 -9.33 12.74 19.09
C ALA A 246 -8.82 11.30 19.10
N LYS A 247 -9.24 10.53 18.10
CA LYS A 247 -8.54 9.28 17.76
C LYS A 247 -7.09 9.64 17.39
N ALA A 248 -6.15 8.76 17.71
CA ALA A 248 -4.74 8.88 17.37
C ALA A 248 -4.54 9.28 15.90
N PHE A 249 -4.32 10.58 15.66
CA PHE A 249 -4.25 11.19 14.35
C PHE A 249 -2.79 11.50 14.02
N LEU A 250 -2.38 11.15 12.79
CA LEU A 250 -1.03 11.40 12.32
C LEU A 250 -0.82 12.90 12.07
N ILE A 251 0.23 13.47 12.65
CA ILE A 251 0.77 14.76 12.21
C ILE A 251 1.97 14.45 11.32
N SER A 252 1.83 14.76 10.02
CA SER A 252 2.83 14.44 8.99
C SER A 252 4.24 14.89 9.37
N GLU A 253 5.22 14.04 9.03
CA GLU A 253 6.64 14.37 9.15
C GLU A 253 7.03 15.59 8.31
N ALA A 254 6.30 15.87 7.22
CA ALA A 254 6.47 17.08 6.42
C ALA A 254 6.40 18.37 7.26
N VAL A 255 5.64 18.38 8.37
CA VAL A 255 5.62 19.54 9.29
C VAL A 255 7.01 19.84 9.84
N ARG A 256 7.80 18.83 10.19
CA ARG A 256 9.20 18.99 10.61
C ARG A 256 10.11 19.34 9.43
N GLY A 257 9.86 18.73 8.27
CA GLY A 257 10.55 19.06 7.02
C GLY A 257 10.44 20.54 6.63
N GLU A 258 9.30 21.17 6.90
CA GLU A 258 9.05 22.58 6.66
C GLU A 258 9.32 23.50 7.88
N GLY A 259 10.07 23.00 8.87
CA GLY A 259 10.61 23.83 9.97
C GLY A 259 9.90 23.69 11.33
N GLY A 260 8.91 22.81 11.46
CA GLY A 260 8.34 22.43 12.76
C GLY A 260 9.39 21.79 13.68
N ILE A 261 9.31 22.08 14.98
CA ILE A 261 10.29 21.62 15.98
C ILE A 261 9.63 20.79 17.08
N LEU A 262 10.33 19.77 17.57
CA LEU A 262 10.03 19.07 18.82
C LEU A 262 10.98 19.58 19.89
N LYS A 263 10.45 19.98 21.05
CA LYS A 263 11.19 20.52 22.19
C LYS A 263 10.84 19.74 23.45
#